data_AF-A0ABD4Z830-F1
#
_entry.id   AF-A0ABD4Z830-F1
#
_cell.length_a   1.000
_cell.length_b   1.000
_cell.length_c   1.000
_cell.angle_alpha   90.00
_cell.angle_beta   90.00
_cell.angle_gamma   90.00
#
_symmetry.space_group_name_H-M   'P 1'
#
loop_
_entity.id
_entity.type
_entity.pdbx_description
1 polymer ?
#
loop_
_entity_poly.entity_id
_entity_poly.type
_entity_poly.pdbx_seq_one_letter_code
_entity_poly.pdbx_strand_id
1 'polypeptide(L)'
;MNFVNVVISRYRRLVALATGNLGRYKKAFEEIRTALLLTPVAFVVPLLLAFLGGLQDTLMLVFLGTGLGISIWIKVIDTLTSISSYRKKLDEELPFFVLEATAVSKTGLEPVELLKFITNSKVLYAFSELGKRFLGLFEIYGVFESLSFLSRLAGDRTRLFLSEYLASLSSGTALQYLRDRAMDFVKGIAVNVERALNSKITISILIAILFSIAPVILISMSTMFMVNIEQGTVSENSTIINIVSALIVLVSALTCFILPDYPYVSKVIIDKKMFMAYRALFTFGTIVLAFPPLMLVLDLADLNTFKTYAFYSSIAAIAIGVYPFIKTLTSLTIRIDDVVESMANHIRVYRTMYLFKSNKLENLAKKSTRLWLIDYLNESIEFFKTFGDTDPYIFDIFTMFVFEIQRMLRKTMFYILLVIAAIVLAPYLSTATISLGAGLGMTKSIISMAYIATTSFGFVASKIAMGKNISTLLPGFAALLFTLTL
;
A
#
# COMPACT_ATOMS: atom_id res chain seq x y z
N MET A 1 15.13 -22.18 -33.48
CA MET A 1 14.60 -20.83 -33.18
C MET A 1 14.87 -20.57 -31.70
N ASN A 2 15.90 -19.78 -31.38
CA ASN A 2 16.51 -19.72 -30.04
C ASN A 2 15.53 -19.22 -28.97
N PHE A 3 15.48 -19.89 -27.82
CA PHE A 3 14.68 -19.53 -26.63
C PHE A 3 14.82 -18.03 -26.27
N VAL A 4 16.02 -17.48 -26.41
CA VAL A 4 16.34 -16.06 -26.23
C VAL A 4 15.49 -15.15 -27.11
N ASN A 5 15.30 -15.49 -28.40
CA ASN A 5 14.48 -14.69 -29.32
C ASN A 5 12.98 -14.77 -28.99
N VAL A 6 12.52 -15.89 -28.42
CA VAL A 6 11.14 -16.05 -27.94
C VAL A 6 10.90 -15.19 -26.69
N VAL A 7 11.83 -15.19 -25.74
CA VAL A 7 11.73 -14.36 -24.52
C VAL A 7 11.80 -12.87 -24.87
N ILE A 8 12.74 -12.47 -25.74
CA ILE A 8 12.87 -11.08 -26.20
C ILE A 8 11.62 -10.62 -26.93
N SER A 9 11.05 -11.43 -27.83
CA SER A 9 9.85 -11.04 -28.57
C SER A 9 8.61 -10.93 -27.66
N ARG A 10 8.47 -11.81 -26.66
CA ARG A 10 7.40 -11.72 -25.65
C ARG A 10 7.55 -10.47 -24.77
N TYR A 11 8.74 -10.19 -24.25
CA TYR A 11 8.99 -8.97 -23.47
C TYR A 11 8.77 -7.71 -24.30
N ARG A 12 9.25 -7.68 -25.53
CA ARG A 12 9.07 -6.55 -26.45
C ARG A 12 7.60 -6.27 -26.73
N ARG A 13 6.79 -7.31 -26.95
CA ARG A 13 5.32 -7.16 -27.04
C ARG A 13 4.75 -6.58 -25.75
N LEU A 14 5.09 -7.13 -24.58
CA LEU A 14 4.61 -6.62 -23.31
C LEU A 14 4.98 -5.14 -23.06
N VAL A 15 6.22 -4.74 -23.38
CA VAL A 15 6.68 -3.35 -23.21
C VAL A 15 6.02 -2.40 -24.20
N ALA A 16 5.89 -2.78 -25.49
CA ALA A 16 5.16 -1.98 -26.49
C ALA A 16 3.71 -1.78 -26.07
N LEU A 17 3.07 -2.87 -25.64
CA LEU A 17 1.70 -2.89 -25.19
C LEU A 17 1.53 -2.03 -23.91
N ALA A 18 2.50 -2.02 -23.00
CA ALA A 18 2.33 -1.39 -21.70
C ALA A 18 2.84 0.05 -21.56
N THR A 19 3.78 0.54 -22.39
CA THR A 19 4.34 1.90 -22.21
C THR A 19 3.90 2.93 -23.25
N GLY A 20 3.37 2.53 -24.41
CA GLY A 20 2.94 3.48 -25.46
C GLY A 20 4.06 4.38 -26.02
N ASN A 21 5.28 4.26 -25.51
CA ASN A 21 6.43 5.11 -25.84
C ASN A 21 7.40 4.34 -26.73
N LEU A 22 7.49 4.74 -28.00
CA LEU A 22 8.38 4.18 -29.02
C LEU A 22 9.86 4.17 -28.59
N GLY A 23 10.29 5.12 -27.75
CA GLY A 23 11.66 5.17 -27.24
C GLY A 23 11.99 4.03 -26.27
N ARG A 24 11.05 3.69 -25.37
CA ARG A 24 11.21 2.54 -24.45
C ARG A 24 11.13 1.21 -25.19
N TYR A 25 10.32 1.13 -26.24
CA TYR A 25 10.27 -0.05 -27.10
C TYR A 25 11.60 -0.34 -27.81
N LYS A 26 12.31 0.69 -28.27
CA LYS A 26 13.64 0.54 -28.88
C LYS A 26 14.69 0.10 -27.85
N LYS A 27 14.66 0.71 -26.65
CA LYS A 27 15.61 0.40 -25.56
C LYS A 27 15.38 -0.96 -24.89
N ALA A 28 14.15 -1.47 -24.88
CA ALA A 28 13.80 -2.78 -24.29
C ALA A 28 14.60 -3.95 -24.87
N PHE A 29 15.01 -3.87 -26.14
CA PHE A 29 15.86 -4.87 -26.78
C PHE A 29 17.28 -4.85 -26.20
N GLU A 30 17.85 -3.65 -26.05
CA GLU A 30 19.18 -3.46 -25.49
C GLU A 30 19.22 -3.80 -23.99
N GLU A 31 18.17 -3.47 -23.24
CA GLU A 31 18.05 -3.77 -21.81
C GLU A 31 18.01 -5.29 -21.52
N ILE A 32 17.21 -6.06 -22.25
CA ILE A 32 17.20 -7.53 -22.06
C ILE A 32 18.44 -8.20 -22.62
N ARG A 33 18.96 -7.72 -23.75
CA ARG A 33 20.17 -8.27 -24.33
C ARG A 33 21.37 -8.06 -23.41
N THR A 34 21.51 -6.86 -22.84
CA THR A 34 22.56 -6.55 -21.84
C THR A 34 22.36 -7.37 -20.57
N ALA A 35 21.13 -7.49 -20.06
CA ALA A 35 20.87 -8.33 -18.89
C ALA A 35 21.24 -9.80 -19.10
N LEU A 36 20.82 -10.40 -20.21
CA LEU A 36 21.12 -11.81 -20.53
C LEU A 36 22.61 -12.08 -20.76
N LEU A 37 23.34 -11.14 -21.38
CA LEU A 37 24.79 -11.28 -21.60
C LEU A 37 25.61 -11.06 -20.32
N LEU A 38 25.17 -10.15 -19.44
CA LEU A 38 25.87 -9.83 -18.20
C LEU A 38 25.56 -10.80 -17.04
N THR A 39 24.44 -11.53 -17.09
CA THR A 39 24.08 -12.51 -16.06
C THR A 39 25.17 -13.57 -15.84
N PRO A 40 25.70 -14.28 -16.87
CA PRO A 40 26.78 -15.24 -16.65
C PRO A 40 28.06 -14.58 -16.13
N VAL A 41 28.37 -13.35 -16.56
CA VAL A 41 29.53 -12.60 -16.08
C VAL A 41 29.41 -12.27 -14.59
N ALA A 42 28.22 -11.93 -14.11
CA ALA A 42 27.96 -11.61 -12.70
C ALA A 42 28.16 -12.79 -11.74
N PHE A 43 28.01 -14.02 -12.21
CA PHE A 43 28.30 -15.23 -11.43
C PHE A 43 29.75 -15.70 -11.57
N VAL A 44 30.37 -15.47 -12.73
CA VAL A 44 31.76 -15.88 -13.00
C VAL A 44 32.79 -14.97 -12.32
N VAL A 45 32.54 -13.66 -12.22
CA VAL A 45 33.48 -12.69 -11.62
C VAL A 45 33.72 -12.93 -10.11
N PRO A 46 32.69 -13.11 -9.26
CA PRO A 46 32.89 -13.47 -7.85
C PRO A 46 33.59 -14.82 -7.70
N LEU A 47 33.30 -15.77 -8.58
CA LEU A 47 33.90 -17.11 -8.54
C LEU A 47 35.39 -17.08 -8.90
N LEU A 48 35.80 -16.22 -9.85
CA LEU A 48 37.20 -15.95 -10.15
C LEU A 48 37.92 -15.21 -9.03
N LEU A 49 37.26 -14.25 -8.36
CA LEU A 49 37.81 -13.53 -7.21
C LEU A 49 38.02 -14.45 -5.99
N ALA A 50 37.15 -15.44 -5.80
CA ALA A 50 37.32 -16.50 -4.82
C ALA A 50 38.53 -17.38 -5.14
N PHE A 51 38.71 -17.75 -6.42
CA PHE A 51 39.82 -18.59 -6.88
C PHE A 51 41.18 -17.89 -6.78
N LEU A 52 41.21 -16.57 -6.94
CA LEU A 52 42.42 -15.73 -6.83
C LEU A 52 42.76 -15.32 -5.39
N GLY A 53 42.00 -15.78 -4.39
CA GLY A 53 42.30 -15.57 -2.96
C GLY A 53 41.99 -14.17 -2.42
N GLY A 54 41.27 -13.32 -3.16
CA GLY A 54 40.96 -11.93 -2.76
C GLY A 54 39.81 -11.78 -1.76
N LEU A 55 38.96 -12.81 -1.59
CA LEU A 55 37.83 -12.83 -0.66
C LEU A 55 37.75 -14.21 0.02
N GLN A 56 38.03 -14.29 1.32
CA GLN A 56 37.96 -15.53 2.09
C GLN A 56 36.56 -15.78 2.71
N ASP A 57 35.76 -14.73 2.91
CA ASP A 57 34.41 -14.86 3.45
C ASP A 57 33.42 -15.36 2.38
N THR A 58 32.98 -16.60 2.56
CA THR A 58 31.94 -17.26 1.74
C THR A 58 30.65 -16.44 1.70
N LEU A 59 30.33 -15.72 2.78
CA LEU A 59 29.17 -14.81 2.84
C LEU A 59 29.34 -13.61 1.90
N MET A 60 30.50 -12.94 1.88
CA MET A 60 30.74 -11.81 0.98
C MET A 60 30.66 -12.21 -0.50
N LEU A 61 31.16 -13.39 -0.85
CA LEU A 61 31.11 -13.91 -2.22
C LEU A 61 29.67 -14.19 -2.68
N VAL A 62 28.85 -14.77 -1.80
CA VAL A 62 27.43 -14.99 -2.07
C VAL A 62 26.69 -13.66 -2.17
N PHE A 63 26.96 -12.68 -1.29
CA PHE A 63 26.36 -11.34 -1.37
C PHE A 63 26.78 -10.56 -2.62
N LEU A 64 28.04 -10.66 -3.05
CA LEU A 64 28.52 -10.03 -4.29
C LEU A 64 27.92 -10.67 -5.54
N GLY A 65 27.88 -12.01 -5.61
CA GLY A 65 27.29 -12.71 -6.76
C GLY A 65 25.79 -12.51 -6.86
N THR A 66 25.07 -12.62 -5.74
CA THR A 66 23.62 -12.37 -5.72
C THR A 66 23.30 -10.89 -5.92
N GLY A 67 24.06 -9.97 -5.30
CA GLY A 67 23.90 -8.53 -5.44
C GLY A 67 24.14 -8.03 -6.88
N LEU A 68 25.21 -8.48 -7.53
CA LEU A 68 25.48 -8.16 -8.94
C LEU A 68 24.43 -8.78 -9.86
N GLY A 69 24.06 -10.04 -9.63
CA GLY A 69 23.00 -10.71 -10.38
C GLY A 69 21.65 -9.98 -10.29
N ILE A 70 21.23 -9.57 -9.08
CA ILE A 70 20.01 -8.79 -8.87
C ILE A 70 20.13 -7.42 -9.56
N SER A 71 21.26 -6.71 -9.40
CA SER A 71 21.45 -5.36 -9.95
C SER A 71 21.26 -5.26 -11.46
N ILE A 72 21.68 -6.30 -12.20
CA ILE A 72 21.55 -6.38 -13.65
C ILE A 72 20.08 -6.56 -14.07
N TRP A 73 19.30 -7.28 -13.26
CA TRP A 73 17.90 -7.55 -13.52
C TRP A 73 16.95 -6.49 -12.95
N ILE A 74 17.40 -5.60 -12.04
CA ILE A 74 16.56 -4.56 -11.42
C ILE A 74 15.73 -3.81 -12.47
N LYS A 75 16.35 -3.32 -13.55
CA LYS A 75 15.62 -2.54 -14.57
C LYS A 75 14.55 -3.34 -15.29
N VAL A 76 14.82 -4.62 -15.60
CA VAL A 76 13.86 -5.52 -16.28
C VAL A 76 12.74 -5.95 -15.34
N ILE A 77 13.08 -6.21 -14.07
CA ILE A 77 12.12 -6.50 -13.01
C ILE A 77 11.26 -5.27 -12.75
N ASP A 78 11.81 -4.07 -12.72
CA ASP A 78 11.09 -2.81 -12.55
C ASP A 78 10.09 -2.56 -13.68
N THR A 79 10.48 -2.80 -14.93
CA THR A 79 9.51 -2.74 -16.04
C THR A 79 8.45 -3.81 -15.91
N LEU A 80 8.79 -5.08 -15.70
CA LEU A 80 7.79 -6.15 -15.58
C LEU A 80 6.82 -5.92 -14.40
N THR A 81 7.34 -5.49 -13.26
CA THR A 81 6.53 -5.15 -12.08
C THR A 81 5.68 -3.92 -12.34
N SER A 82 6.18 -2.91 -13.07
CA SER A 82 5.35 -1.75 -13.45
C SER A 82 4.17 -2.16 -14.35
N ILE A 83 4.39 -3.06 -15.32
CA ILE A 83 3.35 -3.57 -16.22
C ILE A 83 2.33 -4.41 -15.46
N SER A 84 2.81 -5.33 -14.62
CA SER A 84 1.96 -6.17 -13.78
C SER A 84 1.14 -5.30 -12.82
N SER A 85 1.76 -4.30 -12.19
CA SER A 85 1.07 -3.36 -11.32
C SER A 85 0.03 -2.55 -12.06
N TYR A 86 0.30 -2.11 -13.30
CA TYR A 86 -0.66 -1.39 -14.12
C TYR A 86 -1.90 -2.26 -14.45
N ARG A 87 -1.68 -3.52 -14.84
CA ARG A 87 -2.78 -4.47 -15.11
C ARG A 87 -3.60 -4.76 -13.86
N LYS A 88 -2.94 -4.97 -12.72
CA LYS A 88 -3.62 -5.17 -11.44
C LYS A 88 -4.47 -3.96 -11.07
N LYS A 89 -3.94 -2.75 -11.27
CA LYS A 89 -4.67 -1.50 -11.02
C LYS A 89 -5.88 -1.34 -11.95
N LEU A 90 -5.77 -1.70 -13.24
CA LEU A 90 -6.92 -1.71 -14.14
C LEU A 90 -8.03 -2.64 -13.63
N ASP A 91 -7.68 -3.86 -13.22
CA ASP A 91 -8.67 -4.81 -12.70
C ASP A 91 -9.28 -4.36 -11.35
N GLU A 92 -8.53 -3.58 -10.56
CA GLU A 92 -9.02 -2.95 -9.32
C GLU A 92 -9.92 -1.73 -9.59
N GLU A 93 -9.65 -0.94 -10.62
CA GLU A 93 -10.42 0.25 -11.01
C GLU A 93 -11.67 -0.09 -11.85
N LEU A 94 -11.68 -1.24 -12.52
CA LEU A 94 -12.75 -1.67 -13.45
C LEU A 94 -14.16 -1.55 -12.87
N PRO A 95 -14.44 -2.00 -11.63
CA PRO A 95 -15.81 -1.95 -11.12
C PRO A 95 -16.32 -0.50 -10.96
N PHE A 96 -15.45 0.44 -10.60
CA PHE A 96 -15.80 1.86 -10.49
C PHE A 96 -16.08 2.49 -11.85
N PHE A 97 -15.26 2.13 -12.85
CA PHE A 97 -15.44 2.57 -14.23
C PHE A 97 -16.77 2.07 -14.81
N VAL A 98 -17.08 0.78 -14.63
CA VAL A 98 -18.34 0.20 -15.15
C VAL A 98 -19.55 0.81 -14.47
N LEU A 99 -19.51 1.05 -13.15
CA LEU A 99 -20.62 1.66 -12.43
C LEU A 99 -20.89 3.10 -12.85
N GLU A 100 -19.84 3.88 -13.06
CA GLU A 100 -19.94 5.26 -13.55
C GLU A 100 -20.51 5.31 -14.96
N ALA A 101 -20.02 4.47 -15.88
CA ALA A 101 -20.57 4.36 -17.23
C ALA A 101 -22.03 3.88 -17.22
N THR A 102 -22.36 2.93 -16.34
CA THR A 102 -23.70 2.35 -16.27
C THR A 102 -24.71 3.35 -15.71
N ALA A 103 -24.32 4.20 -14.75
CA ALA A 103 -25.20 5.21 -14.14
C ALA A 103 -25.82 6.19 -15.15
N VAL A 104 -25.19 6.37 -16.31
CA VAL A 104 -25.67 7.25 -17.40
C VAL A 104 -26.11 6.45 -18.64
N SER A 105 -26.17 5.12 -18.53
CA SER A 105 -26.31 4.27 -19.72
C SER A 105 -27.69 4.39 -20.39
N LYS A 106 -27.68 4.75 -21.67
CA LYS A 106 -28.86 4.95 -22.53
C LYS A 106 -28.73 4.30 -23.90
N THR A 107 -27.54 4.38 -24.48
CA THR A 107 -27.19 3.92 -25.82
C THR A 107 -26.25 2.72 -25.78
N GLY A 108 -25.58 2.50 -24.65
CA GLY A 108 -24.55 1.49 -24.49
C GLY A 108 -23.17 1.97 -24.92
N LEU A 109 -23.01 3.21 -25.41
CA LEU A 109 -21.72 3.81 -25.80
C LEU A 109 -21.03 4.57 -24.66
N GLU A 110 -21.66 4.66 -23.49
CA GLU A 110 -21.21 5.46 -22.35
C GLU A 110 -19.82 5.03 -21.83
N PRO A 111 -19.41 3.75 -21.84
CA PRO A 111 -18.03 3.37 -21.53
C PRO A 111 -17.00 4.00 -22.48
N VAL A 112 -17.35 4.20 -23.75
CA VAL A 112 -16.45 4.84 -24.73
C VAL A 112 -16.34 6.33 -24.42
N GLU A 113 -17.46 6.97 -24.10
CA GLU A 113 -17.50 8.38 -23.73
C GLU A 113 -16.77 8.65 -22.41
N LEU A 114 -16.92 7.76 -21.44
CA LEU A 114 -16.21 7.80 -20.18
C LEU A 114 -14.70 7.66 -20.38
N LEU A 115 -14.24 6.78 -21.29
CA LEU A 115 -12.81 6.70 -21.64
C LEU A 115 -12.26 8.01 -22.22
N LYS A 116 -13.06 8.76 -22.99
CA LYS A 116 -12.67 10.08 -23.49
C LYS A 116 -12.60 11.11 -22.36
N PHE A 117 -13.57 11.07 -21.44
CA PHE A 117 -13.65 11.97 -20.30
C PHE A 117 -12.49 11.78 -19.29
N ILE A 118 -12.18 10.53 -18.93
CA ILE A 118 -11.20 10.17 -17.87
C ILE A 118 -9.74 10.40 -18.29
N THR A 119 -9.46 10.85 -19.51
CA THR A 119 -8.09 11.04 -20.03
C THR A 119 -7.20 11.95 -19.16
N ASN A 120 -7.77 12.85 -18.37
CA ASN A 120 -7.05 13.69 -17.39
C ASN A 120 -7.41 13.41 -15.93
N SER A 121 -8.12 12.31 -15.67
CA SER A 121 -8.52 11.88 -14.34
C SER A 121 -7.33 11.64 -13.42
N LYS A 122 -7.48 12.09 -12.17
CA LYS A 122 -6.54 11.75 -11.07
C LYS A 122 -7.06 10.61 -10.19
N VAL A 123 -8.34 10.25 -10.34
CA VAL A 123 -9.01 9.25 -9.52
C VAL A 123 -8.82 7.85 -10.10
N LEU A 124 -9.11 7.69 -11.38
CA LEU A 124 -9.00 6.45 -12.14
C LEU A 124 -7.74 6.51 -13.02
N TYR A 125 -6.58 6.44 -12.38
CA TYR A 125 -5.29 6.65 -13.04
C TYR A 125 -5.01 5.61 -14.13
N ALA A 126 -5.33 4.34 -13.88
CA ALA A 126 -5.05 3.29 -14.84
C ALA A 126 -5.99 3.40 -16.05
N PHE A 127 -7.28 3.70 -15.82
CA PHE A 127 -8.21 4.00 -16.91
C PHE A 127 -7.92 5.32 -17.63
N SER A 128 -7.32 6.31 -16.96
CA SER A 128 -6.86 7.56 -17.58
C SER A 128 -5.77 7.31 -18.62
N GLU A 129 -4.75 6.52 -18.25
CA GLU A 129 -3.71 6.10 -19.18
C GLU A 129 -4.24 5.22 -20.31
N LEU A 130 -5.26 4.40 -20.04
CA LEU A 130 -5.96 3.62 -21.06
C LEU A 130 -6.75 4.54 -21.99
N GLY A 131 -7.45 5.55 -21.47
CA GLY A 131 -8.22 6.55 -22.20
C GLY A 131 -7.36 7.41 -23.13
N LYS A 132 -6.17 7.83 -22.68
CA LYS A 132 -5.19 8.54 -23.55
C LYS A 132 -4.80 7.70 -24.77
N ARG A 133 -4.60 6.38 -24.56
CA ARG A 133 -4.29 5.45 -25.65
C ARG A 133 -5.50 5.20 -26.54
N PHE A 134 -6.69 5.13 -25.93
CA PHE A 134 -7.93 5.02 -26.66
C PHE A 134 -8.11 6.21 -27.59
N LEU A 135 -7.94 7.45 -27.13
CA LEU A 135 -8.03 8.64 -27.99
C LEU A 135 -7.07 8.57 -29.19
N GLY A 136 -5.80 8.26 -28.93
CA GLY A 136 -4.80 8.17 -30.01
C GLY A 136 -5.07 7.05 -31.03
N LEU A 137 -5.71 5.95 -30.61
CA LEU A 137 -6.11 4.86 -31.53
C LEU A 137 -7.45 5.12 -32.20
N PHE A 138 -8.39 5.75 -31.48
CA PHE A 138 -9.75 6.03 -31.92
C PHE A 138 -9.74 6.94 -33.15
N GLU A 139 -8.84 7.93 -33.18
CA GLU A 139 -8.66 8.82 -34.34
C GLU A 139 -8.17 8.07 -35.60
N ILE A 140 -7.46 6.96 -35.45
CA ILE A 140 -6.81 6.24 -36.55
C ILE A 140 -7.64 5.03 -37.01
N TYR A 141 -8.18 4.26 -36.07
CA TYR A 141 -8.77 2.95 -36.33
C TYR A 141 -10.27 2.87 -35.99
N GLY A 142 -10.87 3.89 -35.35
CA GLY A 142 -12.26 3.85 -34.92
C GLY A 142 -12.48 3.08 -33.60
N VAL A 143 -13.74 2.99 -33.15
CA VAL A 143 -14.09 2.49 -31.79
C VAL A 143 -13.76 1.00 -31.62
N PHE A 144 -14.16 0.15 -32.55
CA PHE A 144 -14.12 -1.31 -32.41
C PHE A 144 -12.68 -1.84 -32.35
N GLU A 145 -11.85 -1.43 -33.32
CA GLU A 145 -10.45 -1.80 -33.43
C GLU A 145 -9.63 -1.27 -32.25
N SER A 146 -9.92 -0.04 -31.82
CA SER A 146 -9.24 0.59 -30.68
C SER A 146 -9.52 -0.14 -29.37
N LEU A 147 -10.79 -0.45 -29.09
CA LEU A 147 -11.16 -1.23 -27.90
C LEU A 147 -10.62 -2.67 -27.98
N SER A 148 -10.60 -3.28 -29.17
CA SER A 148 -10.02 -4.62 -29.36
C SER A 148 -8.54 -4.62 -29.05
N PHE A 149 -7.81 -3.59 -29.50
CA PHE A 149 -6.41 -3.42 -29.16
C PHE A 149 -6.20 -3.22 -27.65
N LEU A 150 -7.01 -2.37 -27.01
CA LEU A 150 -6.95 -2.10 -25.58
C LEU A 150 -7.28 -3.33 -24.73
N SER A 151 -8.23 -4.17 -25.15
CA SER A 151 -8.55 -5.43 -24.47
C SER A 151 -7.31 -6.32 -24.34
N ARG A 152 -6.43 -6.33 -25.34
CA ARG A 152 -5.18 -7.11 -25.33
C ARG A 152 -4.11 -6.51 -24.41
N LEU A 153 -4.22 -5.23 -24.06
CA LEU A 153 -3.34 -4.54 -23.11
C LEU A 153 -3.74 -4.80 -21.65
N ALA A 154 -5.05 -4.92 -21.44
CA ALA A 154 -5.68 -4.92 -20.14
C ALA A 154 -5.37 -6.18 -19.31
N GLY A 155 -5.66 -6.11 -18.01
CA GLY A 155 -5.59 -7.25 -17.09
C GLY A 155 -6.64 -8.32 -17.41
N ASP A 156 -6.69 -9.41 -16.64
CA ASP A 156 -7.54 -10.55 -16.99
C ASP A 156 -9.03 -10.19 -16.98
N ARG A 157 -9.49 -9.48 -15.94
CA ARG A 157 -10.91 -9.09 -15.82
C ARG A 157 -11.28 -7.99 -16.80
N THR A 158 -10.41 -6.98 -16.90
CA THR A 158 -10.63 -5.83 -17.79
C THR A 158 -10.60 -6.25 -19.27
N ARG A 159 -9.73 -7.19 -19.64
CA ARG A 159 -9.72 -7.79 -20.98
C ARG A 159 -11.04 -8.45 -21.30
N LEU A 160 -11.52 -9.34 -20.41
CA LEU A 160 -12.78 -10.06 -20.60
C LEU A 160 -13.94 -9.07 -20.75
N PHE A 161 -14.03 -8.10 -19.84
CA PHE A 161 -15.04 -7.04 -19.91
C PHE A 161 -15.01 -6.30 -21.25
N LEU A 162 -13.85 -5.78 -21.68
CA LEU A 162 -13.75 -5.03 -22.94
C LEU A 162 -14.09 -5.90 -24.15
N SER A 163 -13.69 -7.19 -24.16
CA SER A 163 -14.00 -8.10 -25.27
C SER A 163 -15.48 -8.47 -25.35
N GLU A 164 -16.12 -8.71 -24.21
CA GLU A 164 -17.55 -9.04 -24.13
C GLU A 164 -18.41 -7.80 -24.38
N TYR A 165 -17.98 -6.63 -23.89
CA TYR A 165 -18.61 -5.35 -24.19
C TYR A 165 -18.60 -5.06 -25.69
N LEU A 166 -17.47 -5.30 -26.38
CA LEU A 166 -17.39 -5.20 -27.84
C LEU A 166 -18.35 -6.14 -28.56
N ALA A 167 -18.43 -7.40 -28.11
CA ALA A 167 -19.38 -8.35 -28.66
C ALA A 167 -20.82 -7.86 -28.44
N SER A 168 -21.14 -7.36 -27.24
CA SER A 168 -22.46 -6.84 -26.89
C SER A 168 -22.85 -5.58 -27.67
N LEU A 169 -21.87 -4.71 -27.99
CA LEU A 169 -22.06 -3.56 -28.88
C LEU A 169 -22.43 -4.02 -30.28
N SER A 170 -21.72 -5.02 -30.81
CA SER A 170 -22.01 -5.56 -32.15
C SER A 170 -23.38 -6.24 -32.23
N SER A 171 -23.86 -6.83 -31.14
CA SER A 171 -25.18 -7.48 -31.07
C SER A 171 -26.32 -6.56 -30.62
N GLY A 172 -26.05 -5.30 -30.28
CA GLY A 172 -27.05 -4.34 -29.80
C GLY A 172 -27.57 -4.61 -28.37
N THR A 173 -26.89 -5.46 -27.59
CA THR A 173 -27.29 -5.84 -26.21
C THR A 173 -26.42 -5.16 -25.13
N ALA A 174 -25.64 -4.15 -25.50
CA ALA A 174 -24.66 -3.49 -24.64
C ALA A 174 -25.27 -2.92 -23.34
N LEU A 175 -26.47 -2.34 -23.39
CA LEU A 175 -27.14 -1.79 -22.21
C LEU A 175 -27.44 -2.86 -21.16
N GLN A 176 -28.01 -3.99 -21.58
CA GLN A 176 -28.32 -5.08 -20.69
C GLN A 176 -27.05 -5.70 -20.12
N TYR A 177 -26.02 -5.87 -20.96
CA TYR A 177 -24.71 -6.34 -20.52
C TYR A 177 -24.09 -5.42 -19.46
N LEU A 178 -24.10 -4.10 -19.67
CA LEU A 178 -23.57 -3.14 -18.69
C LEU A 178 -24.34 -3.19 -17.37
N ARG A 179 -25.67 -3.27 -17.43
CA ARG A 179 -26.52 -3.38 -16.23
C ARG A 179 -26.24 -4.65 -15.43
N ASP A 180 -26.16 -5.80 -16.11
CA ASP A 180 -25.89 -7.09 -15.47
C ASP A 180 -24.48 -7.10 -14.86
N ARG A 181 -23.48 -6.61 -15.60
CA ARG A 181 -22.11 -6.46 -15.09
C ARG A 181 -22.01 -5.49 -13.93
N ALA A 182 -22.73 -4.36 -13.95
CA ALA A 182 -22.76 -3.42 -12.84
C ALA A 182 -23.33 -4.09 -11.58
N MET A 183 -24.44 -4.83 -11.69
CA MET A 183 -25.01 -5.58 -10.57
C MET A 183 -24.06 -6.64 -10.01
N ASP A 184 -23.40 -7.40 -10.89
CA ASP A 184 -22.36 -8.36 -10.51
C ASP A 184 -21.21 -7.68 -9.78
N PHE A 185 -20.79 -6.51 -10.26
CA PHE A 185 -19.73 -5.72 -9.63
C PHE A 185 -20.16 -5.15 -8.28
N VAL A 186 -21.38 -4.64 -8.09
CA VAL A 186 -21.82 -4.18 -6.76
C VAL A 186 -21.76 -5.31 -5.74
N LYS A 187 -22.31 -6.48 -6.08
CA LYS A 187 -22.23 -7.68 -5.21
C LYS A 187 -20.78 -8.14 -4.99
N GLY A 188 -20.00 -8.13 -6.06
CA GLY A 188 -18.61 -8.56 -6.05
C GLY A 188 -17.67 -7.63 -5.27
N ILE A 189 -17.90 -6.31 -5.29
CA ILE A 189 -17.04 -5.34 -4.60
C ILE A 189 -17.23 -5.45 -3.10
N ALA A 190 -18.45 -5.62 -2.60
CA ALA A 190 -18.68 -5.84 -1.17
C ALA A 190 -17.87 -7.05 -0.68
N VAL A 191 -17.93 -8.17 -1.39
CA VAL A 191 -17.18 -9.40 -1.07
C VAL A 191 -15.67 -9.20 -1.24
N ASN A 192 -15.22 -8.53 -2.31
CA ASN A 192 -13.79 -8.32 -2.57
C ASN A 192 -13.17 -7.38 -1.54
N VAL A 193 -13.85 -6.29 -1.18
CA VAL A 193 -13.42 -5.35 -0.15
C VAL A 193 -13.43 -6.04 1.21
N GLU A 194 -14.48 -6.79 1.54
CA GLU A 194 -14.53 -7.56 2.78
C GLU A 194 -13.41 -8.61 2.85
N ARG A 195 -13.16 -9.35 1.78
CA ARG A 195 -12.05 -10.31 1.70
C ARG A 195 -10.70 -9.61 1.82
N ALA A 196 -10.52 -8.45 1.19
CA ALA A 196 -9.29 -7.66 1.30
C ALA A 196 -9.08 -7.14 2.74
N LEU A 197 -10.15 -6.65 3.38
CA LEU A 197 -10.13 -6.21 4.77
C LEU A 197 -9.85 -7.38 5.72
N ASN A 198 -10.53 -8.51 5.55
CA ASN A 198 -10.32 -9.72 6.36
C ASN A 198 -8.91 -10.28 6.17
N SER A 199 -8.40 -10.33 4.93
CA SER A 199 -7.02 -10.74 4.67
C SER A 199 -6.02 -9.77 5.31
N LYS A 200 -6.31 -8.47 5.33
CA LYS A 200 -5.46 -7.49 6.01
C LYS A 200 -5.52 -7.69 7.52
N ILE A 201 -6.70 -7.92 8.09
CA ILE A 201 -6.90 -8.20 9.51
C ILE A 201 -6.09 -9.43 9.90
N THR A 202 -6.18 -10.53 9.16
CA THR A 202 -5.42 -11.77 9.46
C THR A 202 -3.92 -11.57 9.35
N ILE A 203 -3.43 -10.92 8.28
CA ILE A 203 -2.01 -10.57 8.14
C ILE A 203 -1.55 -9.70 9.32
N SER A 204 -2.39 -8.78 9.76
CA SER A 204 -2.05 -7.84 10.84
C SER A 204 -2.05 -8.48 12.20
N ILE A 205 -2.98 -9.40 12.46
CA ILE A 205 -2.97 -10.23 13.67
C ILE A 205 -1.72 -11.11 13.66
N LEU A 206 -1.39 -11.75 12.54
CA LEU A 206 -0.19 -12.59 12.42
C LEU A 206 1.09 -11.79 12.66
N ILE A 207 1.20 -10.60 12.06
CA ILE A 207 2.31 -9.68 12.28
C ILE A 207 2.34 -9.21 13.73
N ALA A 208 1.20 -8.86 14.32
CA ALA A 208 1.13 -8.44 15.73
C ALA A 208 1.56 -9.56 16.69
N ILE A 209 1.15 -10.80 16.42
CA ILE A 209 1.60 -11.98 17.16
C ILE A 209 3.11 -12.17 16.98
N LEU A 210 3.62 -12.10 15.75
CA LEU A 210 5.03 -12.28 15.47
C LEU A 210 5.90 -11.21 16.16
N PHE A 211 5.49 -9.94 16.10
CA PHE A 211 6.23 -8.83 16.73
C PHE A 211 5.97 -8.66 18.23
N SER A 212 4.99 -9.34 18.82
CA SER A 212 4.81 -9.37 20.28
C SER A 212 5.49 -10.59 20.90
N ILE A 213 5.29 -11.78 20.33
CA ILE A 213 5.80 -13.04 20.88
C ILE A 213 7.27 -13.26 20.53
N ALA A 214 7.70 -13.02 19.28
CA ALA A 214 9.08 -13.34 18.90
C ALA A 214 10.11 -12.52 19.69
N PRO A 215 9.92 -11.19 19.92
CA PRO A 215 10.82 -10.45 20.78
C PRO A 215 10.79 -10.90 22.23
N VAL A 216 9.62 -11.29 22.76
CA VAL A 216 9.52 -11.85 24.12
C VAL A 216 10.32 -13.14 24.24
N ILE A 217 10.18 -14.06 23.28
CA ILE A 217 10.96 -15.31 23.24
C ILE A 217 12.45 -14.96 23.16
N LEU A 218 12.84 -14.05 22.26
CA LEU A 218 14.24 -13.69 22.10
C LEU A 218 14.84 -13.03 23.35
N ILE A 219 14.09 -12.15 24.02
CA ILE A 219 14.47 -11.56 25.32
C ILE A 219 14.60 -12.66 26.39
N SER A 220 13.65 -13.61 26.44
CA SER A 220 13.70 -14.70 27.41
C SER A 220 14.88 -15.65 27.15
N MET A 221 15.17 -15.98 25.89
CA MET A 221 16.30 -16.81 25.52
C MET A 221 17.61 -16.09 25.79
N SER A 222 17.71 -14.79 25.49
CA SER A 222 18.91 -14.02 25.79
C SER A 222 19.15 -13.92 27.31
N THR A 223 18.11 -13.74 28.13
CA THR A 223 18.25 -13.81 29.59
C THR A 223 18.73 -15.19 30.07
N MET A 224 18.32 -16.29 29.43
CA MET A 224 18.76 -17.64 29.81
C MET A 224 20.20 -17.96 29.34
N PHE A 225 20.59 -17.55 28.13
CA PHE A 225 21.93 -17.81 27.58
C PHE A 225 23.04 -16.96 28.22
N MET A 226 22.69 -15.91 28.96
CA MET A 226 23.65 -15.07 29.68
C MET A 226 24.08 -15.64 31.04
N VAL A 227 23.38 -16.67 31.53
CA VAL A 227 23.73 -17.34 32.79
C VAL A 227 24.69 -18.48 32.52
N ASN A 228 25.99 -18.24 32.78
CA ASN A 228 26.98 -19.30 32.73
C ASN A 228 27.02 -20.04 34.08
N ILE A 229 26.31 -21.17 34.16
CA ILE A 229 26.07 -21.94 35.40
C ILE A 229 27.39 -22.39 36.06
N GLU A 230 28.45 -22.59 35.27
CA GLU A 230 29.75 -23.09 35.75
C GLU A 230 30.61 -22.05 36.48
N GLN A 231 30.39 -20.75 36.25
CA GLN A 231 31.22 -19.67 36.82
C GLN A 231 30.44 -18.70 37.71
N GLY A 232 29.10 -18.77 37.75
CA GLY A 232 28.27 -17.82 38.50
C GLY A 232 28.37 -16.38 37.99
N THR A 233 29.01 -16.16 36.84
CA THR A 233 29.21 -14.85 36.21
C THR A 233 28.32 -14.71 34.98
N VAL A 234 27.70 -13.54 34.84
CA VAL A 234 26.96 -13.13 33.64
C VAL A 234 27.98 -12.67 32.60
N SER A 235 28.15 -13.42 31.50
CA SER A 235 28.97 -12.96 30.37
C SER A 235 28.06 -12.31 29.33
N GLU A 236 28.24 -11.01 29.11
CA GLU A 236 27.48 -10.31 28.07
C GLU A 236 28.01 -10.68 26.69
N ASN A 237 27.29 -11.51 25.94
CA ASN A 237 27.57 -11.71 24.52
C ASN A 237 26.90 -10.59 23.70
N SER A 238 27.44 -9.38 23.82
CA SER A 238 26.90 -8.14 23.22
C SER A 238 26.75 -8.22 21.70
N THR A 239 27.56 -9.05 21.02
CA THR A 239 27.49 -9.30 19.58
C THR A 239 26.18 -9.96 19.15
N ILE A 240 25.71 -10.98 19.87
CA ILE A 240 24.47 -11.69 19.55
C ILE A 240 23.27 -10.76 19.73
N ILE A 241 23.22 -10.00 20.83
CA ILE A 241 22.12 -9.08 21.15
C ILE A 241 22.03 -7.94 20.11
N ASN A 242 23.18 -7.41 19.67
CA ASN A 242 23.24 -6.38 18.63
C ASN A 242 22.82 -6.91 17.26
N ILE A 243 23.25 -8.13 16.88
CA ILE A 243 22.82 -8.79 15.63
C ILE A 243 21.31 -9.02 15.64
N VAL A 244 20.75 -9.50 16.75
CA VAL A 244 19.30 -9.75 16.88
C VAL A 244 18.52 -8.44 16.82
N SER A 245 18.97 -7.39 17.50
CA SER A 245 18.32 -6.06 17.46
C SER A 245 18.34 -5.47 16.04
N ALA A 246 19.45 -5.60 15.31
CA ALA A 246 19.55 -5.18 13.91
C ALA A 246 18.62 -6.00 13.00
N LEU A 247 18.49 -7.30 13.25
CA LEU A 247 17.59 -8.18 12.51
C LEU A 247 16.12 -7.82 12.75
N ILE A 248 15.72 -7.46 13.98
CA ILE A 248 14.37 -6.96 14.28
C ILE A 248 14.06 -5.69 13.49
N VAL A 249 14.99 -4.73 13.45
CA VAL A 249 14.83 -3.51 12.64
C VAL A 249 14.69 -3.85 11.16
N LEU A 250 15.54 -4.72 10.62
CA LEU A 250 15.52 -5.12 9.21
C LEU A 250 14.22 -5.85 8.84
N VAL A 251 13.75 -6.77 9.69
CA VAL A 251 12.47 -7.46 9.50
C VAL A 251 11.29 -6.48 9.60
N SER A 252 11.33 -5.52 10.53
CA SER A 252 10.30 -4.47 10.65
C SER A 252 10.27 -3.52 9.44
N ALA A 253 11.43 -3.24 8.83
CA ALA A 253 11.51 -2.47 7.60
C ALA A 253 10.93 -3.26 6.42
N LEU A 254 11.32 -4.53 6.24
CA LEU A 254 10.82 -5.42 5.17
C LEU A 254 9.30 -5.64 5.29
N THR A 255 8.85 -6.13 6.45
CA THR A 255 7.73 -5.54 7.18
C THR A 255 6.86 -4.49 6.50
N CYS A 256 7.30 -3.26 6.74
CA CYS A 256 6.70 -2.05 6.25
C CYS A 256 6.79 -1.88 4.73
N PHE A 257 7.57 -2.67 3.98
CA PHE A 257 7.54 -2.64 2.52
C PHE A 257 6.52 -3.61 1.93
N ILE A 258 6.40 -4.80 2.50
CA ILE A 258 5.56 -5.89 1.97
C ILE A 258 4.07 -5.66 2.29
N LEU A 259 3.76 -5.02 3.42
CA LEU A 259 2.39 -4.74 3.83
C LEU A 259 1.63 -3.94 2.75
N PRO A 260 0.52 -4.47 2.20
CA PRO A 260 -0.23 -3.82 1.14
C PRO A 260 -0.91 -2.54 1.65
N ASP A 261 -0.98 -1.54 0.78
CA ASP A 261 -1.74 -0.31 1.02
C ASP A 261 -3.25 -0.61 1.16
N TYR A 262 -4.01 0.33 1.74
CA TYR A 262 -5.47 0.24 1.84
C TYR A 262 -6.13 -0.01 0.45
N PRO A 263 -7.19 -0.83 0.36
CA PRO A 263 -7.98 -0.92 -0.88
C PRO A 263 -8.45 0.46 -1.30
N TYR A 264 -8.50 0.72 -2.62
CA TYR A 264 -8.74 2.04 -3.22
C TYR A 264 -9.83 2.86 -2.53
N VAL A 265 -10.95 2.21 -2.21
CA VAL A 265 -12.11 2.78 -1.52
C VAL A 265 -11.77 3.48 -0.20
N SER A 266 -10.85 2.90 0.56
CA SER A 266 -10.42 3.37 1.89
C SER A 266 -9.15 4.21 1.86
N LYS A 267 -8.63 4.50 0.67
CA LYS A 267 -7.39 5.24 0.51
C LYS A 267 -7.62 6.70 0.87
N VAL A 268 -6.83 7.20 1.81
CA VAL A 268 -6.75 8.63 2.11
C VAL A 268 -5.79 9.30 1.13
N ILE A 269 -6.31 10.27 0.39
CA ILE A 269 -5.58 11.18 -0.48
C ILE A 269 -5.10 12.36 0.36
N ILE A 270 -3.83 12.68 0.20
CA ILE A 270 -3.16 13.77 0.89
C ILE A 270 -2.48 14.60 -0.17
N ASP A 271 -2.75 15.91 -0.18
CA ASP A 271 -2.13 16.83 -1.12
C ASP A 271 -0.60 16.76 -1.02
N LYS A 272 0.09 16.91 -2.17
CA LYS A 272 1.55 16.72 -2.28
C LYS A 272 2.35 17.51 -1.23
N LYS A 273 1.96 18.77 -0.96
CA LYS A 273 2.61 19.64 0.04
C LYS A 273 2.43 19.09 1.46
N MET A 274 1.21 18.72 1.83
CA MET A 274 0.91 18.14 3.15
C MET A 274 1.56 16.77 3.32
N PHE A 275 1.62 15.97 2.25
CA PHE A 275 2.28 14.67 2.28
C PHE A 275 3.79 14.80 2.53
N MET A 276 4.45 15.79 1.92
CA MET A 276 5.85 16.11 2.22
C MET A 276 6.03 16.55 3.67
N ALA A 277 5.16 17.43 4.17
CA ALA A 277 5.21 17.87 5.57
C ALA A 277 5.03 16.69 6.54
N TYR A 278 4.06 15.81 6.30
CA TYR A 278 3.87 14.64 7.16
C TYR A 278 5.03 13.65 7.08
N ARG A 279 5.67 13.48 5.92
CA ARG A 279 6.88 12.67 5.81
C ARG A 279 8.02 13.27 6.62
N ALA A 280 8.21 14.59 6.55
CA ALA A 280 9.24 15.27 7.33
C ALA A 280 9.00 15.12 8.85
N LEU A 281 7.76 15.30 9.29
CA LEU A 281 7.35 15.06 10.67
C LEU A 281 7.58 13.60 11.09
N PHE A 282 7.19 12.65 10.25
CA PHE A 282 7.42 11.23 10.49
C PHE A 282 8.92 10.92 10.62
N THR A 283 9.75 11.41 9.70
CA THR A 283 11.21 11.21 9.77
C THR A 283 11.80 11.83 11.01
N PHE A 284 11.38 13.04 11.38
CA PHE A 284 11.86 13.69 12.59
C PHE A 284 11.46 12.90 13.85
N GLY A 285 10.19 12.47 13.96
CA GLY A 285 9.73 11.64 15.07
C GLY A 285 10.44 10.27 15.13
N THR A 286 10.78 9.66 13.99
CA THR A 286 11.56 8.42 13.97
C THR A 286 12.98 8.60 14.51
N ILE A 287 13.64 9.71 14.17
CA ILE A 287 14.98 10.05 14.67
C ILE A 287 14.93 10.28 16.18
N VAL A 288 13.91 11.02 16.65
CA VAL A 288 13.70 11.29 18.08
C VAL A 288 13.51 9.97 18.87
N LEU A 289 12.72 9.03 18.35
CA LEU A 289 12.52 7.72 19.00
C LEU A 289 13.73 6.80 18.95
N ALA A 290 14.60 6.94 17.94
CA ALA A 290 15.82 6.15 17.80
C ALA A 290 16.99 6.65 18.67
N PHE A 291 16.91 7.87 19.20
CA PHE A 291 17.98 8.49 19.97
C PHE A 291 18.29 7.77 21.31
N PRO A 292 17.31 7.41 22.15
CA PRO A 292 17.58 6.71 23.42
C PRO A 292 18.34 5.38 23.29
N PRO A 293 17.96 4.43 22.41
CA PRO A 293 18.70 3.17 22.28
C PRO A 293 20.09 3.39 21.68
N LEU A 294 20.28 4.40 20.83
CA LEU A 294 21.59 4.75 20.25
C LEU A 294 22.56 5.22 21.35
N MET A 295 22.08 6.02 22.30
CA MET A 295 22.87 6.43 23.47
C MET A 295 23.28 5.26 24.37
N LEU A 296 22.43 4.25 24.53
CA LEU A 296 22.76 3.03 25.27
C LEU A 296 23.80 2.17 24.53
N VAL A 297 23.66 1.99 23.21
CA VAL A 297 24.57 1.14 22.41
C VAL A 297 25.97 1.76 22.31
N LEU A 298 26.08 3.09 22.29
CA LEU A 298 27.37 3.79 22.31
C LEU A 298 27.97 3.95 23.73
N ASP A 299 27.33 3.37 24.74
CA ASP A 299 27.72 3.46 26.16
C ASP A 299 27.86 4.90 26.69
N LEU A 300 27.15 5.84 26.07
CA LEU A 300 27.17 7.27 26.42
C LEU A 300 26.22 7.61 27.58
N ALA A 301 25.42 6.65 28.05
CA ALA A 301 24.33 6.86 29.00
C ALA A 301 24.15 5.68 29.96
N ASP A 302 23.78 6.00 31.21
CA ASP A 302 23.29 5.05 32.21
C ASP A 302 21.82 4.69 31.99
N LEU A 303 21.34 3.67 32.71
CA LEU A 303 19.96 3.22 32.60
C LEU A 303 18.94 4.33 32.96
N ASN A 304 19.25 5.13 33.97
CA ASN A 304 18.36 6.21 34.43
C ASN A 304 18.28 7.36 33.41
N THR A 305 19.39 7.69 32.76
CA THR A 305 19.39 8.69 31.68
C THR A 305 18.68 8.16 30.45
N PHE A 306 18.82 6.87 30.11
CA PHE A 306 18.00 6.22 29.09
C PHE A 306 16.50 6.33 29.37
N LYS A 307 16.04 5.94 30.57
CA LYS A 307 14.61 6.02 30.94
C LYS A 307 14.06 7.44 30.74
N THR A 308 14.84 8.43 31.17
CA THR A 308 14.48 9.85 31.08
C THR A 308 14.39 10.32 29.63
N TYR A 309 15.41 10.04 28.80
CA TYR A 309 15.40 10.41 27.38
C TYR A 309 14.32 9.65 26.61
N ALA A 310 14.10 8.37 26.89
CA ALA A 310 13.06 7.56 26.27
C ALA A 310 11.66 8.11 26.59
N PHE A 311 11.42 8.56 27.82
CA PHE A 311 10.16 9.20 28.21
C PHE A 311 9.92 10.51 27.42
N TYR A 312 10.90 11.42 27.40
CA TYR A 312 10.78 12.69 26.67
C TYR A 312 10.68 12.49 25.15
N SER A 313 11.46 11.57 24.57
CA SER A 313 11.38 11.25 23.15
C SER A 313 10.01 10.68 22.78
N SER A 314 9.40 9.88 23.66
CA SER A 314 8.08 9.31 23.45
C SER A 314 6.99 10.39 23.41
N ILE A 315 7.02 11.33 24.37
CA ILE A 315 6.09 12.47 24.39
C ILE A 315 6.27 13.34 23.14
N ALA A 316 7.51 13.64 22.76
CA ALA A 316 7.80 14.41 21.55
C ALA A 316 7.28 13.70 20.29
N ALA A 317 7.51 12.40 20.16
CA ALA A 317 7.03 11.60 19.03
C ALA A 317 5.50 11.52 18.96
N ILE A 318 4.81 11.47 20.11
CA ILE A 318 3.35 11.58 20.18
C ILE A 318 2.92 12.97 19.69
N ALA A 319 3.47 14.05 20.25
CA ALA A 319 3.10 15.42 19.87
C ALA A 319 3.25 15.68 18.36
N ILE A 320 4.34 15.19 17.75
CA ILE A 320 4.59 15.25 16.31
C ILE A 320 3.57 14.42 15.52
N GLY A 321 3.23 13.23 16.02
CA GLY A 321 2.40 12.25 15.33
C GLY A 321 0.88 12.46 15.45
N VAL A 322 0.40 13.19 16.45
CA VAL A 322 -1.03 13.40 16.73
C VAL A 322 -1.75 14.08 15.58
N TYR A 323 -1.19 15.16 15.02
CA TYR A 323 -1.88 15.93 14.00
C TYR A 323 -2.14 15.12 12.71
N PRO A 324 -1.15 14.45 12.10
CA PRO A 324 -1.40 13.57 10.96
C PRO A 324 -2.38 12.45 11.28
N PHE A 325 -2.33 11.89 12.50
CA PHE A 325 -3.22 10.81 12.94
C PHE A 325 -4.68 11.23 13.01
N ILE A 326 -4.98 12.37 13.65
CA ILE A 326 -6.35 12.88 13.75
C ILE A 326 -6.88 13.23 12.37
N LYS A 327 -6.06 13.85 11.49
CA LYS A 327 -6.50 14.20 10.14
C LYS A 327 -6.83 12.99 9.27
N THR A 328 -6.07 11.91 9.36
CA THR A 328 -6.39 10.68 8.62
C THR A 328 -7.63 10.00 9.20
N LEU A 329 -7.74 9.89 10.52
CA LEU A 329 -8.88 9.26 11.19
C LEU A 329 -10.19 10.02 10.93
N THR A 330 -10.17 11.35 11.07
CA THR A 330 -11.33 12.19 10.74
C THR A 330 -11.77 12.01 9.29
N SER A 331 -10.82 11.88 8.34
CA SER A 331 -11.15 11.66 6.93
C SER A 331 -11.84 10.32 6.65
N LEU A 332 -11.56 9.28 7.44
CA LEU A 332 -12.21 7.96 7.35
C LEU A 332 -13.62 7.96 7.96
N THR A 333 -13.92 8.89 8.88
CA THR A 333 -15.22 8.98 9.56
C THR A 333 -16.26 9.86 8.84
N ILE A 334 -15.87 10.50 7.73
CA ILE A 334 -16.77 11.42 7.01
C ILE A 334 -17.95 10.63 6.41
N ARG A 335 -19.17 11.09 6.73
CA ARG A 335 -20.42 10.57 6.14
C ARG A 335 -20.77 11.33 4.88
N ILE A 336 -20.91 10.60 3.78
CA ILE A 336 -21.31 11.10 2.47
C ILE A 336 -22.75 10.64 2.14
N ASP A 337 -23.42 9.92 3.05
CA ASP A 337 -24.78 9.39 2.90
C ASP A 337 -25.74 10.48 2.38
N ASP A 338 -25.80 11.62 3.08
CA ASP A 338 -26.69 12.74 2.71
C ASP A 338 -26.43 13.28 1.29
N VAL A 339 -25.18 13.23 0.81
CA VAL A 339 -24.84 13.70 -0.55
C VAL A 339 -25.39 12.72 -1.57
N VAL A 340 -25.19 11.42 -1.35
CA VAL A 340 -25.66 10.35 -2.24
C VAL A 340 -27.18 10.30 -2.27
N GLU A 341 -27.83 10.46 -1.11
CA GLU A 341 -29.29 10.54 -1.01
C GLU A 341 -29.83 11.78 -1.73
N SER A 342 -29.17 12.93 -1.57
CA SER A 342 -29.52 14.14 -2.31
C SER A 342 -29.37 13.97 -3.82
N MET A 343 -28.32 13.26 -4.29
CA MET A 343 -28.13 12.93 -5.70
C MET A 343 -29.26 12.04 -6.22
N ALA A 344 -29.58 10.97 -5.49
CA ALA A 344 -30.65 10.03 -5.86
C ALA A 344 -32.00 10.74 -5.97
N ASN A 345 -32.32 11.59 -4.99
CA ASN A 345 -33.55 12.38 -4.99
C ASN A 345 -33.59 13.39 -6.14
N HIS A 346 -32.46 14.04 -6.45
CA HIS A 346 -32.39 14.96 -7.58
C HIS A 346 -32.65 14.24 -8.92
N ILE A 347 -32.05 13.09 -9.14
CA ILE A 347 -32.25 12.30 -10.36
C ILE A 347 -33.66 11.75 -10.46
N ARG A 348 -34.27 11.32 -9.35
CA ARG A 348 -35.68 10.87 -9.34
C ARG A 348 -36.64 11.96 -9.80
N VAL A 349 -36.35 13.22 -9.49
CA VAL A 349 -37.20 14.38 -9.86
C VAL A 349 -36.86 14.91 -11.26
N TYR A 350 -35.59 15.20 -11.52
CA TYR A 350 -35.15 15.92 -12.71
C TYR A 350 -34.66 15.03 -13.84
N ARG A 351 -34.45 13.73 -13.57
CA ARG A 351 -33.83 12.73 -14.47
C ARG A 351 -32.46 13.14 -15.01
N THR A 352 -31.88 14.19 -14.45
CA THR A 352 -30.67 14.83 -14.95
C THR A 352 -29.81 15.31 -13.80
N MET A 353 -28.50 15.40 -13.99
CA MET A 353 -27.55 15.90 -12.98
C MET A 353 -27.01 17.30 -13.28
N TYR A 354 -27.42 17.90 -14.40
CA TYR A 354 -26.92 19.18 -14.91
C TYR A 354 -26.97 20.31 -13.85
N LEU A 355 -28.06 20.40 -13.08
CA LEU A 355 -28.27 21.43 -12.07
C LEU A 355 -27.85 21.02 -10.65
N PHE A 356 -27.37 19.79 -10.45
CA PHE A 356 -27.03 19.31 -9.12
C PHE A 356 -25.83 20.05 -8.53
N LYS A 357 -25.99 20.62 -7.35
CA LYS A 357 -24.90 21.24 -6.58
C LYS A 357 -24.94 20.76 -5.14
N SER A 358 -23.79 20.36 -4.61
CA SER A 358 -23.64 19.94 -3.23
C SER A 358 -22.51 20.74 -2.57
N ASN A 359 -22.89 21.76 -1.80
CA ASN A 359 -21.95 22.55 -1.00
C ASN A 359 -21.14 21.66 -0.04
N LYS A 360 -21.75 20.58 0.48
CA LYS A 360 -21.09 19.61 1.36
C LYS A 360 -19.97 18.88 0.62
N LEU A 361 -20.22 18.37 -0.58
CA LEU A 361 -19.21 17.68 -1.37
C LEU A 361 -18.07 18.61 -1.78
N GLU A 362 -18.38 19.83 -2.24
CA GLU A 362 -17.37 20.83 -2.61
C GLU A 362 -16.46 21.20 -1.44
N ASN A 363 -17.04 21.38 -0.24
CA ASN A 363 -16.26 21.66 0.97
C ASN A 363 -15.39 20.47 1.38
N LEU A 364 -15.83 19.24 1.15
CA LEU A 364 -15.07 18.02 1.41
C LEU A 364 -13.93 17.81 0.40
N ALA A 365 -14.17 18.11 -0.88
CA ALA A 365 -13.18 18.02 -1.96
C ALA A 365 -12.05 19.06 -1.78
N LYS A 366 -12.35 20.23 -1.22
CA LYS A 366 -11.34 21.28 -0.90
C LYS A 366 -10.39 20.93 0.25
N LYS A 367 -10.68 19.89 1.04
CA LYS A 367 -9.81 19.50 2.16
C LYS A 367 -8.50 18.89 1.67
N SER A 368 -7.41 19.19 2.38
CA SER A 368 -6.07 18.69 2.03
C SER A 368 -5.83 17.22 2.35
N THR A 369 -6.64 16.65 3.24
CA THR A 369 -6.69 15.23 3.58
C THR A 369 -8.13 14.75 3.43
N ARG A 370 -8.38 13.90 2.44
CA ARG A 370 -9.73 13.44 2.10
C ARG A 370 -9.73 12.01 1.60
N LEU A 371 -10.89 11.38 1.66
CA LEU A 371 -11.08 10.02 1.20
C LEU A 371 -11.11 9.99 -0.34
N TRP A 372 -10.51 8.98 -0.96
CA TRP A 372 -10.53 8.80 -2.43
C TRP A 372 -11.96 8.76 -2.99
N LEU A 373 -12.91 8.20 -2.24
CA LEU A 373 -14.33 8.18 -2.60
C LEU A 373 -14.93 9.57 -2.84
N ILE A 374 -14.43 10.61 -2.14
CA ILE A 374 -14.91 11.99 -2.34
C ILE A 374 -14.47 12.51 -3.70
N ASP A 375 -13.22 12.25 -4.09
CA ASP A 375 -12.69 12.65 -5.40
C ASP A 375 -13.39 11.86 -6.51
N TYR A 376 -13.65 10.57 -6.30
CA TYR A 376 -14.44 9.75 -7.21
C TYR A 376 -15.86 10.29 -7.40
N LEU A 377 -16.59 10.56 -6.33
CA LEU A 377 -17.94 11.12 -6.43
C LEU A 377 -17.96 12.48 -7.12
N ASN A 378 -16.96 13.32 -6.87
CA ASN A 378 -16.86 14.62 -7.51
C ASN A 378 -16.63 14.49 -9.03
N GLU A 379 -15.74 13.59 -9.45
CA GLU A 379 -15.47 13.31 -10.86
C GLU A 379 -16.68 12.66 -11.55
N SER A 380 -17.34 11.70 -10.89
CA SER A 380 -18.55 11.07 -11.42
C SER A 380 -19.71 12.06 -11.58
N ILE A 381 -19.89 13.01 -10.65
CA ILE A 381 -20.90 14.07 -10.81
C ILE A 381 -20.57 14.98 -12.00
N GLU A 382 -19.29 15.28 -12.22
CA GLU A 382 -18.87 16.08 -13.37
C GLU A 382 -19.17 15.34 -14.69
N PHE A 383 -18.91 14.03 -14.73
CA PHE A 383 -19.32 13.18 -15.85
C PHE A 383 -20.85 13.10 -16.02
N PHE A 384 -21.61 12.96 -14.94
CA PHE A 384 -23.08 12.90 -15.02
C PHE A 384 -23.70 14.22 -15.49
N LYS A 385 -23.05 15.36 -15.18
CA LYS A 385 -23.47 16.68 -15.65
C LYS A 385 -23.28 16.86 -17.15
N THR A 386 -22.24 16.29 -17.74
CA THR A 386 -21.95 16.43 -19.17
C THR A 386 -22.88 15.62 -20.05
N PHE A 387 -23.28 14.42 -19.58
CA PHE A 387 -24.17 13.53 -20.34
C PHE A 387 -25.65 13.66 -19.99
N GLY A 388 -25.95 14.50 -19.01
CA GLY A 388 -27.26 15.14 -18.83
C GLY A 388 -28.31 14.24 -18.24
N ASP A 389 -28.51 13.03 -18.73
CA ASP A 389 -29.80 12.35 -18.69
C ASP A 389 -29.62 10.91 -18.18
N THR A 390 -30.19 10.60 -17.02
CA THR A 390 -29.87 9.42 -16.18
C THR A 390 -31.14 8.69 -15.76
N ASP A 391 -31.19 7.36 -15.93
CA ASP A 391 -32.31 6.54 -15.45
C ASP A 391 -32.22 6.36 -13.91
N PRO A 392 -33.24 6.77 -13.14
CA PRO A 392 -33.24 6.59 -11.69
C PRO A 392 -33.03 5.14 -11.23
N TYR A 393 -33.55 4.14 -11.95
CA TYR A 393 -33.42 2.74 -11.56
C TYR A 393 -32.01 2.21 -11.72
N ILE A 394 -31.30 2.69 -12.75
CA ILE A 394 -29.91 2.32 -13.00
C ILE A 394 -28.99 3.11 -12.06
N PHE A 395 -29.33 4.37 -11.78
CA PHE A 395 -28.62 5.20 -10.82
C PHE A 395 -28.72 4.66 -9.39
N ASP A 396 -29.84 4.04 -9.00
CA ASP A 396 -29.97 3.40 -7.70
C ASP A 396 -28.88 2.33 -7.47
N ILE A 397 -28.40 1.64 -8.53
CA ILE A 397 -27.27 0.69 -8.44
C ILE A 397 -25.98 1.40 -8.00
N PHE A 398 -25.72 2.59 -8.55
CA PHE A 398 -24.59 3.43 -8.15
C PHE A 398 -24.72 3.90 -6.70
N THR A 399 -25.92 4.27 -6.25
CA THR A 399 -26.13 4.71 -4.85
C THR A 399 -25.93 3.55 -3.87
N MET A 400 -26.49 2.37 -4.16
CA MET A 400 -26.31 1.16 -3.35
C MET A 400 -24.84 0.80 -3.21
N PHE A 401 -24.07 0.94 -4.30
CA PHE A 401 -22.64 0.73 -4.29
C PHE A 401 -21.92 1.65 -3.30
N VAL A 402 -22.22 2.96 -3.33
CA VAL A 402 -21.58 3.93 -2.43
C VAL A 402 -21.94 3.65 -0.96
N PHE A 403 -23.20 3.28 -0.69
CA PHE A 403 -23.62 2.90 0.67
C PHE A 403 -22.92 1.65 1.19
N GLU A 404 -22.78 0.61 0.37
CA GLU A 404 -22.04 -0.61 0.74
C GLU A 404 -20.57 -0.29 1.03
N ILE A 405 -19.95 0.54 0.20
CA ILE A 405 -18.60 1.05 0.45
C ILE A 405 -18.50 1.75 1.82
N GLN A 406 -19.43 2.64 2.16
CA GLN A 406 -19.42 3.36 3.43
C GLN A 406 -19.65 2.44 4.62
N ARG A 407 -20.50 1.42 4.47
CA ARG A 407 -20.67 0.36 5.46
C ARG A 407 -19.35 -0.38 5.70
N MET A 408 -18.57 -0.66 4.66
CA MET A 408 -17.27 -1.32 4.80
C MET A 408 -16.21 -0.39 5.42
N LEU A 409 -16.23 0.91 5.12
CA LEU A 409 -15.35 1.91 5.78
C LEU A 409 -15.61 1.99 7.30
N ARG A 410 -16.84 1.75 7.75
CA ARG A 410 -17.13 1.63 9.18
C ARG A 410 -16.45 0.41 9.81
N LYS A 411 -16.39 -0.74 9.11
CA LYS A 411 -15.64 -1.91 9.58
C LYS A 411 -14.14 -1.63 9.74
N THR A 412 -13.55 -0.79 8.88
CA THR A 412 -12.13 -0.41 9.04
C THR A 412 -11.82 0.35 10.32
N MET A 413 -12.78 1.11 10.87
CA MET A 413 -12.60 1.80 12.15
C MET A 413 -12.48 0.84 13.33
N PHE A 414 -13.29 -0.21 13.37
CA PHE A 414 -13.19 -1.27 14.39
C PHE A 414 -11.83 -1.96 14.35
N TYR A 415 -11.28 -2.15 13.16
CA TYR A 415 -9.96 -2.73 13.00
C TYR A 415 -8.84 -1.82 13.50
N ILE A 416 -8.90 -0.51 13.22
CA ILE A 416 -7.92 0.44 13.77
C ILE A 416 -7.95 0.39 15.31
N LEU A 417 -9.14 0.29 15.90
CA LEU A 417 -9.30 0.15 17.35
C LEU A 417 -8.69 -1.15 17.89
N LEU A 418 -8.85 -2.28 17.19
CA LEU A 418 -8.21 -3.55 17.56
C LEU A 418 -6.67 -3.45 17.50
N VAL A 419 -6.12 -2.78 16.48
CA VAL A 419 -4.67 -2.56 16.36
C VAL A 419 -4.15 -1.68 17.51
N ILE A 420 -4.90 -0.64 17.89
CA ILE A 420 -4.56 0.20 19.06
C ILE A 420 -4.57 -0.64 20.34
N ALA A 421 -5.55 -1.53 20.53
CA ALA A 421 -5.60 -2.43 21.68
C ALA A 421 -4.37 -3.36 21.74
N ALA A 422 -3.93 -3.89 20.60
CA ALA A 422 -2.72 -4.72 20.53
C ALA A 422 -1.44 -3.94 20.88
N ILE A 423 -1.36 -2.66 20.49
CA ILE A 423 -0.25 -1.76 20.86
C ILE A 423 -0.16 -1.55 22.37
N VAL A 424 -1.29 -1.49 23.07
CA VAL A 424 -1.28 -1.35 24.53
C VAL A 424 -0.64 -2.59 25.17
N LEU A 425 -0.96 -3.79 24.71
CA LEU A 425 -0.55 -5.04 25.37
C LEU A 425 0.92 -5.41 25.16
N ALA A 426 1.53 -5.09 24.01
CA ALA A 426 2.88 -5.54 23.68
C ALA A 426 3.98 -4.96 24.61
N PRO A 427 4.00 -3.66 24.96
CA PRO A 427 4.94 -3.11 25.94
C PRO A 427 4.85 -3.77 27.31
N TYR A 428 3.63 -4.03 27.81
CA TYR A 428 3.42 -4.72 29.09
C TYR A 428 4.01 -6.12 29.10
N LEU A 429 3.80 -6.90 28.02
CA LEU A 429 4.39 -8.24 27.90
C LEU A 429 5.92 -8.18 27.91
N SER A 430 6.50 -7.21 27.19
CA SER A 430 7.95 -7.05 27.14
C SER A 430 8.56 -6.60 28.47
N THR A 431 7.90 -5.74 29.25
CA THR A 431 8.41 -5.35 30.57
C THR A 431 8.18 -6.44 31.61
N ALA A 432 7.06 -7.16 31.53
CA ALA A 432 6.81 -8.31 32.38
C ALA A 432 7.90 -9.39 32.22
N THR A 433 8.33 -9.68 30.99
CA THR A 433 9.37 -10.69 30.75
C THR A 433 10.74 -10.23 31.25
N ILE A 434 11.08 -8.95 31.11
CA ILE A 434 12.29 -8.37 31.70
C ILE A 434 12.23 -8.44 33.23
N SER A 435 11.06 -8.15 33.83
CA SER A 435 10.89 -8.21 35.30
C SER A 435 11.01 -9.65 35.85
N LEU A 436 10.52 -10.65 35.11
CA LEU A 436 10.69 -12.06 35.46
C LEU A 436 12.16 -12.51 35.36
N GLY A 437 12.94 -11.92 34.45
CA GLY A 437 14.38 -12.14 34.33
C GLY A 437 15.24 -11.33 35.30
N ALA A 438 14.66 -10.37 36.04
CA ALA A 438 15.38 -9.38 36.86
C ALA A 438 16.20 -9.99 38.02
N GLY A 439 15.91 -11.23 38.43
CA GLY A 439 16.70 -11.93 39.44
C GLY A 439 18.14 -12.27 39.02
N LEU A 440 18.48 -12.17 37.72
CA LEU A 440 19.76 -12.63 37.14
C LEU A 440 20.58 -11.52 36.44
N GLY A 441 20.13 -10.26 36.50
CA GLY A 441 20.86 -9.09 36.00
C GLY A 441 20.21 -8.45 34.77
N MET A 442 19.55 -7.30 34.97
CA MET A 442 19.09 -6.44 33.86
C MET A 442 20.29 -5.77 33.19
N THR A 443 20.62 -6.18 31.98
CA THR A 443 21.69 -5.56 31.18
C THR A 443 21.15 -4.44 30.30
N LYS A 444 21.99 -3.42 30.03
CA LYS A 444 21.64 -2.29 29.15
C LYS A 444 21.20 -2.78 27.76
N SER A 445 21.82 -3.85 27.28
CA SER A 445 21.59 -4.45 25.96
C SER A 445 20.20 -5.10 25.85
N ILE A 446 19.73 -5.83 26.86
CA ILE A 446 18.37 -6.41 26.88
C ILE A 446 17.30 -5.32 26.88
N ILE A 447 17.49 -4.25 27.66
CA ILE A 447 16.55 -3.13 27.73
C ILE A 447 16.49 -2.37 26.40
N SER A 448 17.64 -2.15 25.74
CA SER A 448 17.67 -1.56 24.39
C SER A 448 16.95 -2.44 23.36
N MET A 449 17.13 -3.75 23.40
CA MET A 449 16.52 -4.70 22.48
C MET A 449 15.00 -4.71 22.64
N ALA A 450 14.51 -4.71 23.88
CA ALA A 450 13.09 -4.65 24.20
C ALA A 450 12.43 -3.33 23.76
N TYR A 451 13.13 -2.21 23.96
CA TYR A 451 12.69 -0.91 23.47
C TYR A 451 12.63 -0.86 21.92
N ILE A 452 13.64 -1.40 21.23
CA ILE A 452 13.66 -1.49 19.77
C ILE A 452 12.51 -2.37 19.26
N ALA A 453 12.27 -3.52 19.90
CA ALA A 453 11.18 -4.40 19.51
C ALA A 453 9.79 -3.75 19.67
N THR A 454 9.53 -3.09 20.80
CA THR A 454 8.25 -2.42 21.06
C THR A 454 8.02 -1.23 20.13
N THR A 455 9.05 -0.43 19.85
CA THR A 455 8.98 0.68 18.88
C THR A 455 8.80 0.17 17.44
N SER A 456 9.54 -0.86 17.02
CA SER A 456 9.36 -1.53 15.72
C SER A 456 7.94 -2.05 15.53
N PHE A 457 7.36 -2.67 16.56
CA PHE A 457 5.96 -3.08 16.53
C PHE A 457 5.02 -1.88 16.34
N GLY A 458 5.23 -0.79 17.08
CA GLY A 458 4.45 0.44 16.92
C GLY A 458 4.52 1.06 15.52
N PHE A 459 5.67 0.99 14.84
CA PHE A 459 5.81 1.44 13.45
C PHE A 459 5.03 0.57 12.47
N VAL A 460 5.14 -0.74 12.62
CA VAL A 460 4.40 -1.71 11.80
C VAL A 460 2.89 -1.53 12.02
N ALA A 461 2.45 -1.40 13.27
CA ALA A 461 1.07 -1.14 13.63
C ALA A 461 0.56 0.20 13.08
N SER A 462 1.39 1.25 13.05
CA SER A 462 1.05 2.52 12.39
C SER A 462 0.86 2.35 10.88
N LYS A 463 1.71 1.57 10.20
CA LYS A 463 1.51 1.26 8.78
C LYS A 463 0.19 0.52 8.58
N ILE A 464 -0.08 -0.45 9.43
CA ILE A 464 -1.29 -1.28 9.37
C ILE A 464 -2.55 -0.41 9.54
N ALA A 465 -2.57 0.47 10.54
CA ALA A 465 -3.71 1.32 10.88
C ALA A 465 -3.93 2.52 9.93
N MET A 466 -2.89 2.99 9.22
CA MET A 466 -3.00 4.14 8.31
C MET A 466 -2.78 3.81 6.83
N GLY A 467 -2.33 2.59 6.53
CA GLY A 467 -1.91 2.17 5.19
C GLY A 467 -0.67 2.91 4.68
N LYS A 468 -0.13 3.88 5.43
CA LYS A 468 1.04 4.68 5.10
C LYS A 468 1.74 5.11 6.39
N ASN A 469 3.07 5.21 6.34
CA ASN A 469 3.89 5.70 7.44
C ASN A 469 3.91 7.23 7.46
N ILE A 470 2.94 7.82 8.17
CA ILE A 470 2.68 9.27 8.19
C ILE A 470 2.64 9.83 9.62
N SER A 471 2.42 8.97 10.62
CA SER A 471 2.30 9.36 12.02
C SER A 471 3.25 8.53 12.88
N THR A 472 3.84 9.18 13.88
CA THR A 472 4.63 8.56 14.96
C THR A 472 3.84 8.38 16.25
N LEU A 473 2.52 8.56 16.22
CA LEU A 473 1.68 8.47 17.42
C LEU A 473 1.70 7.08 18.04
N LEU A 474 1.43 6.03 17.23
CA LEU A 474 1.43 4.64 17.72
C LEU A 474 2.80 4.17 18.22
N PRO A 475 3.92 4.37 17.51
CA PRO A 475 5.23 4.02 18.05
C PRO A 475 5.62 4.87 19.26
N GLY A 476 5.27 6.15 19.29
CA GLY A 476 5.48 7.01 20.47
C GLY A 476 4.68 6.54 21.69
N PHE A 477 3.44 6.09 21.49
CA PHE A 477 2.61 5.55 22.56
C PHE A 477 3.13 4.20 23.08
N ALA A 478 3.58 3.31 22.18
CA ALA A 478 4.22 2.05 22.56
C ALA A 478 5.49 2.28 23.38
N ALA A 479 6.33 3.23 22.95
CA ALA A 479 7.54 3.62 23.67
C ALA A 479 7.23 4.23 25.05
N LEU A 480 6.23 5.11 25.12
CA LEU A 480 5.79 5.72 26.38
C LEU A 480 5.31 4.66 27.37
N LEU A 481 4.46 3.74 26.92
CA LEU A 481 3.99 2.63 27.76
C LEU A 481 5.16 1.79 28.25
N PHE A 482 6.09 1.42 27.37
CA PHE A 482 7.29 0.67 27.76
C PHE A 482 8.10 1.41 28.84
N THR A 483 8.30 2.72 28.69
CA THR A 483 9.06 3.51 29.69
C THR A 483 8.35 3.66 31.03
N LEU A 484 7.01 3.66 31.04
CA LEU A 484 6.22 3.73 32.28
C LEU A 484 6.16 2.39 33.01
N THR A 485 6.30 1.27 32.28
CA THR A 485 6.20 -0.08 32.84
C THR A 485 7.57 -0.71 33.15
N LEU A 486 8.67 -0.04 32.80
CA LEU A 486 10.07 -0.42 33.06
C LEU A 486 10.59 0.21 34.35
#